data_AF-A0AAE8JLP0-F1
#
_entry.id   AF-A0AAE8JLP0-F1
#
_cell.length_a   1.000
_cell.length_b   1.000
_cell.length_c   1.000
_cell.angle_alpha   90.00
_cell.angle_beta   90.00
_cell.angle_gamma   90.00
#
_symmetry.space_group_name_H-M   'P 1'
#
loop_
_entity.id
_entity.type
_entity.pdbx_description
1 polymer ?
#
loop_
_entity_poly.entity_id
_entity_poly.type
_entity_poly.pdbx_seq_one_letter_code
_entity_poly.pdbx_strand_id
1 'polypeptide(L)'
;MAILHPQECYLLERFTSLDFFQRRWQVWQDFVEHCEHQVALYSQNLPPQQRSLPLWQQYDVVWNNRILPNIRGTLSVLYRDYLQRQHNDPRAYFTGGNVASDCKGLSDYWPEGWMSEAALERYGDLLGLGRIYNKVIEITTGSYWDEGNLTYRYNERAFGPLDLPPQIPRYELDPSVVLGPNDPVTVTGIYLPDVEYASAQFFHPRSYIPHTANQGKVRSEFISDEGIHDYSWTKIEKVPATWTLIHRVENEFIPVPPQGFFPNRHPDELYRWPEREQALLAGSKKHLTLPSGTVCPHGGLWSTYQAGRIERQHFAQGDILPQWRDTATQKRAILWTLLERDDGGVVQFAAQ
;
A
#
# COMPACT_ATOMS: atom_id res chain seq x y z
N MET A 1 -2.99 20.45 -8.17
CA MET A 1 -3.68 19.18 -7.83
C MET A 1 -2.66 18.21 -7.24
N ALA A 2 -3.09 17.31 -6.35
CA ALA A 2 -2.22 16.24 -5.87
C ALA A 2 -1.82 15.30 -7.02
N ILE A 3 -0.72 14.57 -6.85
CA ILE A 3 -0.27 13.59 -7.85
C ILE A 3 -0.91 12.23 -7.55
N LEU A 4 -1.61 11.67 -8.53
CA LEU A 4 -2.08 10.28 -8.45
C LEU A 4 -0.87 9.35 -8.53
N HIS A 5 -0.62 8.56 -7.49
CA HIS A 5 0.46 7.58 -7.49
C HIS A 5 -0.04 6.18 -7.11
N PRO A 6 0.31 5.11 -7.86
CA PRO A 6 -0.26 3.78 -7.65
C PRO A 6 0.16 3.14 -6.34
N GLN A 7 1.38 3.43 -5.84
CA GLN A 7 1.83 2.95 -4.51
C GLN A 7 0.91 3.45 -3.38
N GLU A 8 0.50 4.73 -3.40
CA GLU A 8 -0.37 5.29 -2.36
C GLU A 8 -1.73 4.60 -2.38
N CYS A 9 -2.31 4.48 -3.57
CA CYS A 9 -3.61 3.83 -3.76
C CYS A 9 -3.57 2.37 -3.30
N TYR A 10 -2.55 1.61 -3.74
CA TYR A 10 -2.38 0.21 -3.36
C TYR A 10 -2.24 0.02 -1.84
N LEU A 11 -1.49 0.90 -1.16
CA LEU A 11 -1.34 0.83 0.29
C LEU A 11 -2.65 1.14 1.01
N LEU A 12 -3.39 2.17 0.57
CA LEU A 12 -4.71 2.48 1.15
C LEU A 12 -5.71 1.31 0.98
N GLU A 13 -5.70 0.64 -0.17
CA GLU A 13 -6.51 -0.57 -0.37
C GLU A 13 -6.03 -1.74 0.51
N ARG A 14 -4.71 -1.94 0.63
CA ARG A 14 -4.13 -2.96 1.52
C ARG A 14 -4.58 -2.72 2.95
N PHE A 15 -4.49 -1.49 3.45
CA PHE A 15 -4.81 -1.13 4.83
C PHE A 15 -6.32 -1.20 5.15
N THR A 16 -7.16 -1.14 4.11
CA THR A 16 -8.63 -1.27 4.23
C THR A 16 -9.16 -2.66 3.81
N SER A 17 -8.25 -3.58 3.49
CA SER A 17 -8.58 -4.94 3.07
C SER A 17 -9.06 -5.82 4.24
N LEU A 18 -9.82 -6.87 3.92
CA LEU A 18 -10.25 -7.86 4.91
C LEU A 18 -9.05 -8.56 5.58
N ASP A 19 -8.01 -8.89 4.80
CA ASP A 19 -6.79 -9.53 5.30
C ASP A 19 -6.08 -8.67 6.35
N PHE A 20 -6.00 -7.36 6.13
CA PHE A 20 -5.36 -6.45 7.09
C PHE A 20 -6.13 -6.35 8.42
N PHE A 21 -7.46 -6.34 8.36
CA PHE A 21 -8.32 -6.40 9.55
C PHE A 21 -8.19 -7.75 10.28
N GLN A 22 -8.10 -8.85 9.54
CA GLN A 22 -7.87 -10.17 10.10
C GLN A 22 -6.52 -10.23 10.84
N ARG A 23 -5.43 -9.76 10.21
CA ARG A 23 -4.10 -9.74 10.84
C ARG A 23 -4.07 -8.89 12.11
N ARG A 24 -4.72 -7.71 12.09
CA ARG A 24 -4.86 -6.87 13.30
C ARG A 24 -5.50 -7.65 14.45
N TRP A 25 -6.60 -8.35 14.16
CA TRP A 25 -7.32 -9.14 15.16
C TRP A 25 -6.47 -10.32 15.66
N GLN A 26 -5.88 -11.11 14.76
CA GLN A 26 -5.08 -12.28 15.11
C GLN A 26 -3.85 -11.93 15.95
N VAL A 27 -3.11 -10.88 15.59
CA VAL A 27 -1.94 -10.44 16.38
C VAL A 27 -2.37 -10.02 17.79
N TRP A 28 -3.51 -9.33 17.93
CA TRP A 28 -4.01 -8.96 19.26
C TRP A 28 -4.54 -10.16 20.03
N GLN A 29 -5.12 -11.16 19.35
CA GLN A 29 -5.50 -12.42 19.96
C GLN A 29 -4.27 -13.13 20.54
N ASP A 30 -3.22 -13.30 19.74
CA ASP A 30 -1.97 -13.91 20.16
C ASP A 30 -1.34 -13.15 21.35
N PHE A 31 -1.44 -11.83 21.34
CA PHE A 31 -1.00 -10.97 22.45
C PHE A 31 -1.77 -11.26 23.74
N VAL A 32 -3.10 -11.33 23.67
CA VAL A 32 -3.96 -11.61 24.83
C VAL A 32 -3.69 -13.02 25.36
N GLU A 33 -3.65 -14.03 24.49
CA GLU A 33 -3.37 -15.42 24.86
C GLU A 33 -1.99 -15.57 25.53
N HIS A 34 -0.97 -14.88 25.01
CA HIS A 34 0.36 -14.84 25.63
C HIS A 34 0.30 -14.23 27.03
N CYS A 35 -0.36 -13.08 27.20
CA CYS A 35 -0.51 -12.42 28.50
C CYS A 35 -1.23 -13.32 29.52
N GLU A 36 -2.33 -13.95 29.12
CA GLU A 36 -3.10 -14.86 29.97
C GLU A 36 -2.27 -16.06 30.42
N HIS A 37 -1.52 -16.65 29.49
CA HIS A 37 -0.63 -17.76 29.79
C HIS A 37 0.45 -17.36 30.81
N GLN A 38 1.10 -16.22 30.61
CA GLN A 38 2.11 -15.73 31.56
C GLN A 38 1.51 -15.46 32.95
N VAL A 39 0.35 -14.79 33.03
CA VAL A 39 -0.32 -14.55 34.33
C VAL A 39 -0.66 -15.86 35.03
N ALA A 40 -1.10 -16.89 34.29
CA ALA A 40 -1.38 -18.21 34.85
C ALA A 40 -0.10 -18.88 35.40
N LEU A 41 1.00 -18.83 34.65
CA LEU A 41 2.30 -19.36 35.10
C LEU A 41 2.81 -18.65 36.35
N TYR A 42 2.70 -17.32 36.40
CA TYR A 42 3.08 -16.54 37.56
C TYR A 42 2.21 -16.84 38.77
N SER A 43 0.90 -16.97 38.56
CA SER A 43 -0.07 -17.30 39.63
C SER A 43 0.17 -18.69 40.23
N GLN A 44 0.66 -19.65 39.45
CA GLN A 44 1.04 -20.98 39.95
C GLN A 44 2.32 -20.95 40.81
N ASN A 45 3.18 -19.95 40.62
CA ASN A 45 4.49 -19.82 41.26
C ASN A 45 4.59 -18.52 42.07
N LEU A 46 3.52 -18.15 42.78
CA LEU A 46 3.45 -16.91 43.55
C LEU A 46 4.54 -16.85 44.63
N PRO A 47 5.34 -15.76 44.69
CA PRO A 47 6.26 -15.54 45.79
C PRO A 47 5.51 -15.53 47.15
N PRO A 48 6.05 -16.15 48.22
CA PRO A 48 5.36 -16.19 49.52
C PRO A 48 4.98 -14.82 50.08
N GLN A 49 5.80 -13.79 49.82
CA GLN A 49 5.56 -12.42 50.27
C GLN A 49 4.65 -11.61 49.32
N GLN A 50 4.18 -12.17 48.20
CA GLN A 50 3.48 -11.41 47.16
C GLN A 50 2.27 -10.62 47.70
N ARG A 51 1.49 -11.23 48.60
CA ARG A 51 0.31 -10.60 49.20
C ARG A 51 0.63 -9.49 50.21
N SER A 52 1.88 -9.42 50.68
CA SER A 52 2.36 -8.35 51.57
C SER A 52 2.88 -7.13 50.81
N LEU A 53 3.10 -7.24 49.50
CA LEU A 53 3.51 -6.12 48.67
C LEU A 53 2.36 -5.13 48.47
N PRO A 54 2.64 -3.84 48.22
CA PRO A 54 1.62 -2.88 47.78
C PRO A 54 0.86 -3.39 46.55
N LEU A 55 -0.42 -3.03 46.43
CA LEU A 55 -1.31 -3.53 45.36
C LEU A 55 -0.71 -3.41 43.95
N TRP A 56 0.03 -2.34 43.66
CA TRP A 56 0.64 -2.12 42.35
C TRP A 56 1.76 -3.11 42.00
N GLN A 57 2.38 -3.75 42.99
CA GLN A 57 3.35 -4.84 42.83
C GLN A 57 2.70 -6.23 42.88
N GLN A 58 1.41 -6.30 43.23
CA GLN A 58 0.64 -7.55 43.20
C GLN A 58 0.21 -7.85 41.75
N TYR A 59 1.18 -8.22 40.92
CA TYR A 59 1.00 -8.35 39.46
C TYR A 59 -0.16 -9.26 39.08
N ASP A 60 -0.31 -10.41 39.72
CA ASP A 60 -1.43 -11.32 39.47
C ASP A 60 -2.78 -10.66 39.76
N VAL A 61 -2.90 -9.87 40.83
CA VAL A 61 -4.13 -9.15 41.18
C VAL A 61 -4.41 -8.04 40.17
N VAL A 62 -3.41 -7.23 39.84
CA VAL A 62 -3.58 -6.12 38.89
C VAL A 62 -3.88 -6.64 37.49
N TRP A 63 -3.14 -7.63 37.02
CA TRP A 63 -3.31 -8.16 35.68
C TRP A 63 -4.64 -8.88 35.52
N ASN A 64 -5.05 -9.73 36.48
CA ASN A 64 -6.34 -10.42 36.39
C ASN A 64 -7.55 -9.47 36.49
N ASN A 65 -7.46 -8.39 37.28
CA ASN A 65 -8.63 -7.53 37.54
C ASN A 65 -8.68 -6.25 36.70
N ARG A 66 -7.56 -5.81 36.12
CA ARG A 66 -7.51 -4.55 35.34
C ARG A 66 -7.00 -4.77 33.93
N ILE A 67 -5.82 -5.37 33.77
CA ILE A 67 -5.16 -5.44 32.45
C ILE A 67 -5.84 -6.44 31.52
N LEU A 68 -5.96 -7.71 31.95
CA LEU A 68 -6.57 -8.76 31.12
C LEU A 68 -8.01 -8.42 30.71
N PRO A 69 -8.90 -7.93 31.60
CA PRO A 69 -10.24 -7.51 31.20
C PRO A 69 -10.24 -6.42 30.11
N ASN A 70 -9.34 -5.43 30.20
CA ASN A 70 -9.27 -4.35 29.21
C ASN A 70 -8.82 -4.86 27.84
N ILE A 71 -7.71 -5.60 27.78
CA ILE A 71 -7.18 -6.10 26.50
C ILE A 71 -8.12 -7.13 25.85
N ARG A 72 -8.89 -7.90 26.64
CA ARG A 72 -9.99 -8.78 26.17
C ARG A 72 -11.17 -7.98 25.61
N GLY A 73 -11.51 -6.87 26.25
CA GLY A 73 -12.52 -5.93 25.75
C GLY A 73 -12.13 -5.40 24.37
N THR A 74 -10.87 -4.99 24.20
CA THR A 74 -10.31 -4.58 22.91
C THR A 74 -10.33 -5.73 21.91
N LEU A 75 -9.92 -6.95 22.30
CA LEU A 75 -9.98 -8.13 21.42
C LEU A 75 -11.39 -8.36 20.85
N SER A 76 -12.42 -8.23 21.71
CA SER A 76 -13.82 -8.39 21.31
C SER A 76 -14.25 -7.33 20.29
N VAL A 77 -13.77 -6.08 20.45
CA VAL A 77 -14.00 -5.02 19.48
C VAL A 77 -13.30 -5.32 18.15
N LEU A 78 -12.01 -5.68 18.18
CA LEU A 78 -11.25 -5.97 16.96
C LEU A 78 -11.85 -7.13 16.16
N TYR A 79 -12.34 -8.17 16.85
CA TYR A 79 -13.05 -9.28 16.22
C TYR A 79 -14.36 -8.82 15.55
N ARG A 80 -15.15 -7.98 16.23
CA ARG A 80 -16.36 -7.40 15.65
C ARG A 80 -16.06 -6.57 14.41
N ASP A 81 -14.97 -5.81 14.42
CA ASP A 81 -14.56 -4.97 13.29
C ASP A 81 -14.17 -5.84 12.08
N TYR A 82 -13.44 -6.92 12.32
CA TYR A 82 -13.14 -7.93 11.31
C TYR A 82 -14.41 -8.55 10.71
N LEU A 83 -15.37 -8.96 11.54
CA LEU A 83 -16.66 -9.49 11.07
C LEU A 83 -17.46 -8.46 10.27
N GLN A 84 -17.51 -7.21 10.73
CA GLN A 84 -18.15 -6.12 9.97
C GLN A 84 -17.48 -5.94 8.61
N ARG A 85 -16.14 -5.96 8.57
CA ARG A 85 -15.40 -5.86 7.31
C ARG A 85 -15.69 -7.06 6.40
N GLN A 86 -15.80 -8.28 6.94
CA GLN A 86 -16.15 -9.48 6.18
C GLN A 86 -17.50 -9.35 5.45
N HIS A 87 -18.44 -8.63 6.06
CA HIS A 87 -19.75 -8.33 5.47
C HIS A 87 -19.80 -7.01 4.67
N ASN A 88 -18.65 -6.39 4.38
CA ASN A 88 -18.54 -5.08 3.71
C ASN A 88 -19.32 -3.96 4.42
N ASP A 89 -19.46 -4.03 5.75
CA ASP A 89 -20.17 -3.04 6.54
C ASP A 89 -19.27 -1.82 6.84
N PRO A 90 -19.67 -0.59 6.45
CA PRO A 90 -18.89 0.62 6.73
C PRO A 90 -18.65 0.91 8.22
N ARG A 91 -19.38 0.25 9.13
CA ARG A 91 -19.12 0.33 10.58
C ARG A 91 -17.74 -0.18 10.97
N ALA A 92 -17.14 -1.06 10.17
CA ALA A 92 -15.78 -1.57 10.39
C ALA A 92 -14.72 -0.47 10.42
N TYR A 93 -14.98 0.68 9.80
CA TYR A 93 -14.02 1.78 9.72
C TYR A 93 -14.10 2.75 10.91
N PHE A 94 -15.09 2.59 11.79
CA PHE A 94 -15.32 3.50 12.92
C PHE A 94 -14.45 3.19 14.16
N THR A 95 -13.39 2.42 13.99
CA THR A 95 -12.74 1.72 15.11
C THR A 95 -11.56 2.53 15.59
N GLY A 96 -11.82 3.43 16.56
CA GLY A 96 -10.82 4.35 17.11
C GLY A 96 -10.20 3.86 18.41
N GLY A 97 -8.86 3.84 18.46
CA GLY A 97 -8.09 4.11 19.69
C GLY A 97 -8.03 3.07 20.81
N ASN A 98 -8.73 1.93 20.73
CA ASN A 98 -8.77 0.97 21.84
C ASN A 98 -7.39 0.38 22.18
N VAL A 99 -6.63 -0.05 21.17
CA VAL A 99 -5.26 -0.55 21.38
C VAL A 99 -4.34 0.53 21.93
N ALA A 100 -4.46 1.78 21.45
CA ALA A 100 -3.64 2.90 21.95
C ALA A 100 -3.95 3.21 23.42
N SER A 101 -5.23 3.12 23.81
CA SER A 101 -5.68 3.29 25.19
C SER A 101 -5.18 2.15 26.09
N ASP A 102 -5.24 0.90 25.63
CA ASP A 102 -4.64 -0.24 26.33
C ASP A 102 -3.13 -0.09 26.49
N CYS A 103 -2.42 0.38 25.47
CA CYS A 103 -0.98 0.62 25.54
C CYS A 103 -0.61 1.59 26.67
N LYS A 104 -1.43 2.60 26.92
CA LYS A 104 -1.23 3.53 28.05
C LYS A 104 -1.42 2.81 29.40
N GLY A 105 -2.41 1.93 29.51
CA GLY A 105 -2.58 1.11 30.72
C GLY A 105 -1.44 0.11 30.92
N LEU A 106 -0.94 -0.49 29.83
CA LEU A 106 0.14 -1.47 29.86
C LEU A 106 1.49 -0.85 30.23
N SER A 107 1.75 0.41 29.87
CA SER A 107 3.00 1.10 30.25
C SER A 107 3.12 1.31 31.76
N ASP A 108 1.99 1.49 32.46
CA ASP A 108 1.99 1.68 33.92
C ASP A 108 2.25 0.37 34.68
N TYR A 109 2.09 -0.78 34.02
CA TYR A 109 2.20 -2.12 34.62
C TYR A 109 3.07 -3.05 33.79
N TRP A 110 4.22 -2.54 33.32
CA TRP A 110 5.15 -3.26 32.46
C TRP A 110 5.62 -4.59 33.10
N PRO A 111 5.64 -5.71 32.35
CA PRO A 111 5.79 -7.05 32.95
C PRO A 111 7.22 -7.53 33.23
N GLU A 112 8.23 -6.67 33.08
CA GLU A 112 9.65 -7.00 33.27
C GLU A 112 9.96 -7.60 34.65
N GLY A 113 9.21 -7.22 35.68
CA GLY A 113 9.43 -7.72 37.03
C GLY A 113 8.95 -9.15 37.30
N TRP A 114 8.26 -9.80 36.35
CA TRP A 114 7.64 -11.10 36.61
C TRP A 114 7.54 -12.05 35.41
N MET A 115 7.69 -11.56 34.17
CA MET A 115 7.87 -12.42 32.99
C MET A 115 9.35 -12.80 32.81
N SER A 116 9.61 -13.97 32.20
CA SER A 116 10.96 -14.31 31.74
C SER A 116 11.38 -13.44 30.56
N GLU A 117 12.68 -13.34 30.29
CA GLU A 117 13.22 -12.56 29.17
C GLU A 117 12.61 -12.95 27.83
N ALA A 118 12.53 -14.25 27.52
CA ALA A 118 11.91 -14.75 26.29
C ALA A 118 10.40 -14.43 26.21
N ALA A 119 9.69 -14.41 27.35
CA ALA A 119 8.29 -14.03 27.38
C ALA A 119 8.11 -12.52 27.20
N LEU A 120 9.03 -11.72 27.73
CA LEU A 120 9.03 -10.26 27.58
C LEU A 120 9.36 -9.84 26.14
N GLU A 121 10.28 -10.51 25.48
CA GLU A 121 10.59 -10.32 24.06
C GLU A 121 9.34 -10.57 23.20
N ARG A 122 8.72 -11.75 23.35
CA ARG A 122 7.47 -12.08 22.65
C ARG A 122 6.33 -11.11 22.95
N TYR A 123 6.22 -10.64 24.20
CA TYR A 123 5.25 -9.61 24.59
C TYR A 123 5.50 -8.30 23.81
N GLY A 124 6.76 -7.86 23.74
CA GLY A 124 7.17 -6.66 23.02
C GLY A 124 6.86 -6.74 21.52
N ASP A 125 7.16 -7.88 20.88
CA ASP A 125 6.91 -8.11 19.46
C ASP A 125 5.41 -8.06 19.13
N LEU A 126 4.59 -8.81 19.86
CA LEU A 126 3.15 -8.86 19.66
C LEU A 126 2.49 -7.50 19.91
N LEU A 127 2.89 -6.80 20.98
CA LEU A 127 2.40 -5.46 21.28
C LEU A 127 2.82 -4.45 20.20
N GLY A 128 4.07 -4.53 19.73
CA GLY A 128 4.60 -3.69 18.67
C GLY A 128 3.82 -3.86 17.36
N LEU A 129 3.61 -5.10 16.92
CA LEU A 129 2.82 -5.42 15.73
C LEU A 129 1.37 -4.96 15.88
N GLY A 130 0.73 -5.24 17.02
CA GLY A 130 -0.64 -4.80 17.29
C GLY A 130 -0.80 -3.28 17.21
N ARG A 131 0.19 -2.53 17.71
CA ARG A 131 0.24 -1.06 17.60
C ARG A 131 0.37 -0.58 16.17
N ILE A 132 1.21 -1.21 15.36
CA ILE A 132 1.38 -0.86 13.94
C ILE A 132 0.06 -1.05 13.20
N TYR A 133 -0.55 -2.24 13.29
CA TYR A 133 -1.83 -2.52 12.61
C TYR A 133 -2.94 -1.56 13.04
N ASN A 134 -3.07 -1.29 14.35
CA ASN A 134 -4.06 -0.35 14.85
C ASN A 134 -3.84 1.07 14.32
N LYS A 135 -2.60 1.58 14.41
CA LYS A 135 -2.23 2.92 13.96
C LYS A 135 -2.50 3.11 12.47
N VAL A 136 -2.12 2.14 11.64
CA VAL A 136 -2.31 2.23 10.18
C VAL A 136 -3.79 2.28 9.82
N ILE A 137 -4.63 1.46 10.47
CA ILE A 137 -6.08 1.53 10.27
C ILE A 137 -6.63 2.89 10.73
N GLU A 138 -6.24 3.36 11.91
CA GLU A 138 -6.70 4.65 12.46
C GLU A 138 -6.38 5.84 11.54
N ILE A 139 -5.14 5.92 11.04
CA ILE A 139 -4.72 6.98 10.11
C ILE A 139 -5.50 6.87 8.79
N THR A 140 -5.69 5.65 8.28
CA THR A 140 -6.35 5.43 6.99
C THR A 140 -7.85 5.73 7.05
N THR A 141 -8.56 5.25 8.06
CA THR A 141 -10.00 5.48 8.20
C THR A 141 -10.32 6.88 8.70
N GLY A 142 -9.37 7.52 9.41
CA GLY A 142 -9.46 8.91 9.83
C GLY A 142 -9.06 9.93 8.77
N SER A 143 -8.52 9.48 7.63
CA SER A 143 -8.02 10.35 6.55
C SER A 143 -6.92 11.30 7.02
N TYR A 144 -5.96 10.78 7.78
CA TYR A 144 -4.88 11.54 8.42
C TYR A 144 -3.52 11.38 7.72
N TRP A 145 -3.49 10.88 6.49
CA TRP A 145 -2.23 10.74 5.76
C TRP A 145 -1.72 12.10 5.29
N ASP A 146 -0.43 12.34 5.47
CA ASP A 146 0.24 13.50 4.86
C ASP A 146 1.01 13.06 3.60
N GLU A 147 1.21 14.01 2.69
CA GLU A 147 2.00 13.78 1.49
C GLU A 147 3.42 13.28 1.85
N GLY A 148 3.88 12.27 1.11
CA GLY A 148 5.14 11.57 1.37
C GLY A 148 5.00 10.33 2.27
N ASN A 149 4.00 10.24 3.16
CA ASN A 149 3.90 9.13 4.13
C ASN A 149 3.78 7.76 3.46
N LEU A 150 3.08 7.69 2.33
CA LEU A 150 2.84 6.47 1.57
C LEU A 150 3.72 6.35 0.31
N THR A 151 4.70 7.25 0.15
CA THR A 151 5.59 7.33 -1.02
C THR A 151 7.06 7.39 -0.59
N TYR A 152 7.75 8.50 -0.83
CA TYR A 152 9.19 8.64 -0.65
C TYR A 152 9.62 8.75 0.83
N ARG A 153 8.69 9.00 1.76
CA ARG A 153 8.93 9.01 3.22
C ARG A 153 8.33 7.79 3.92
N TYR A 154 8.04 6.72 3.19
CA TYR A 154 7.48 5.51 3.79
C TYR A 154 8.38 4.98 4.90
N ASN A 155 7.81 4.77 6.08
CA ASN A 155 8.53 4.32 7.26
C ASN A 155 8.05 2.92 7.67
N GLU A 156 8.82 1.90 7.32
CA GLU A 156 8.47 0.51 7.61
C GLU A 156 8.38 0.21 9.11
N ARG A 157 9.15 0.93 9.95
CA ARG A 157 9.04 0.79 11.41
C ARG A 157 7.71 1.34 11.94
N ALA A 158 7.12 2.32 11.25
CA ALA A 158 5.87 2.94 11.67
C ALA A 158 4.64 2.27 11.06
N PHE A 159 4.74 1.74 9.85
CA PHE A 159 3.60 1.27 9.04
C PHE A 159 3.67 -0.21 8.67
N GLY A 160 4.75 -0.90 9.03
CA GLY A 160 5.03 -2.25 8.59
C GLY A 160 5.72 -2.28 7.22
N PRO A 161 6.18 -3.47 6.79
CA PRO A 161 7.00 -3.62 5.60
C PRO A 161 6.25 -3.17 4.33
N LEU A 162 6.97 -2.48 3.44
CA LEU A 162 6.39 -1.95 2.21
C LEU A 162 5.87 -3.09 1.32
N ASP A 163 6.64 -4.18 1.17
CA ASP A 163 6.27 -5.46 0.55
C ASP A 163 5.33 -5.33 -0.66
N LEU A 164 5.73 -4.50 -1.64
CA LEU A 164 4.97 -4.39 -2.88
C LEU A 164 5.15 -5.66 -3.71
N PRO A 165 4.06 -6.19 -4.29
CA PRO A 165 4.18 -7.28 -5.27
C PRO A 165 4.91 -6.79 -6.53
N PRO A 166 5.38 -7.69 -7.41
CA PRO A 166 6.08 -7.32 -8.64
C PRO A 166 5.28 -6.40 -9.59
N GLN A 167 3.96 -6.40 -9.45
CA GLN A 167 3.06 -5.52 -10.19
C GLN A 167 1.88 -5.12 -9.30
N ILE A 168 1.43 -3.89 -9.40
CA ILE A 168 0.26 -3.36 -8.70
C ILE A 168 -0.77 -2.85 -9.71
N PRO A 169 -2.07 -2.76 -9.35
CA PRO A 169 -3.08 -2.22 -10.24
C PRO A 169 -2.74 -0.80 -10.73
N ARG A 170 -3.17 -0.48 -11.95
CA ARG A 170 -3.23 0.91 -12.42
C ARG A 170 -4.49 1.58 -11.87
N TYR A 171 -4.38 2.88 -11.61
CA TYR A 171 -5.47 3.70 -11.09
C TYR A 171 -5.74 4.89 -11.99
N GLU A 172 -6.99 5.31 -12.07
CA GLU A 172 -7.44 6.52 -12.76
C GLU A 172 -8.45 7.29 -11.92
N LEU A 173 -8.60 8.57 -12.24
CA LEU A 173 -9.63 9.42 -11.63
C LEU A 173 -10.96 9.16 -12.32
N ASP A 174 -12.02 8.99 -11.53
CA ASP A 174 -13.40 8.94 -12.00
C ASP A 174 -14.02 10.35 -11.90
N PRO A 175 -14.05 11.14 -12.99
CA PRO A 175 -14.62 12.48 -12.96
C PRO A 175 -16.14 12.50 -12.78
N SER A 176 -16.82 11.34 -12.80
CA SER A 176 -18.26 11.25 -12.52
C SER A 176 -18.57 11.29 -11.01
N VAL A 177 -17.59 11.02 -10.16
CA VAL A 177 -17.72 11.06 -8.70
C VAL A 177 -16.74 12.07 -8.11
N VAL A 178 -17.28 13.26 -7.84
CA VAL A 178 -16.54 14.40 -7.29
C VAL A 178 -17.28 14.88 -6.05
N LEU A 179 -16.56 15.01 -4.94
CA LEU A 179 -17.07 15.53 -3.67
C LEU A 179 -16.53 16.95 -3.47
N GLY A 180 -17.42 17.91 -3.34
CA GLY A 180 -17.09 19.27 -2.96
C GLY A 180 -16.81 19.41 -1.45
N PRO A 181 -16.36 20.60 -1.03
CA PRO A 181 -16.22 20.91 0.39
C PRO A 181 -17.57 20.78 1.09
N ASN A 182 -17.66 19.85 2.04
CA ASN A 182 -18.84 19.49 2.86
C ASN A 182 -19.87 18.54 2.23
N ASP A 183 -19.62 18.01 1.03
CA ASP A 183 -20.50 16.98 0.47
C ASP A 183 -20.37 15.68 1.28
N PRO A 184 -21.47 14.97 1.56
CA PRO A 184 -21.38 13.69 2.26
C PRO A 184 -20.75 12.63 1.37
N VAL A 185 -19.92 11.77 1.96
CA VAL A 185 -19.36 10.60 1.26
C VAL A 185 -20.47 9.59 0.99
N THR A 186 -20.81 9.36 -0.27
CA THR A 186 -21.81 8.36 -0.69
C THR A 186 -21.18 7.05 -1.14
N VAL A 187 -19.97 7.10 -1.69
CA VAL A 187 -19.21 5.95 -2.17
C VAL A 187 -17.98 5.76 -1.28
N THR A 188 -17.85 4.59 -0.66
CA THR A 188 -16.61 4.23 0.04
C THR A 188 -15.50 4.02 -0.98
N GLY A 189 -14.35 4.65 -0.79
CA GLY A 189 -13.26 4.55 -1.76
C GLY A 189 -12.07 5.43 -1.42
N ILE A 190 -11.12 5.46 -2.36
CA ILE A 190 -9.94 6.31 -2.29
C ILE A 190 -10.21 7.55 -3.14
N TYR A 191 -9.87 8.73 -2.63
CA TYR A 191 -10.12 9.98 -3.29
C TYR A 191 -8.84 10.80 -3.37
N LEU A 192 -8.66 11.52 -4.49
CA LEU A 192 -7.55 12.44 -4.70
C LEU A 192 -8.03 13.88 -4.54
N PRO A 193 -7.34 14.72 -3.75
CA PRO A 193 -7.69 16.13 -3.63
C PRO A 193 -7.17 16.96 -4.80
N ASP A 194 -7.90 18.00 -5.15
CA ASP A 194 -7.51 19.04 -6.11
C ASP A 194 -6.42 20.01 -5.59
N VAL A 195 -5.70 19.62 -4.53
CA VAL A 195 -4.74 20.44 -3.78
C VAL A 195 -3.31 19.94 -3.97
N GLU A 196 -2.38 20.81 -4.33
CA GLU A 196 -0.95 20.46 -4.42
C GLU A 196 -0.36 20.15 -3.04
N TYR A 197 0.69 19.33 -2.99
CA TYR A 197 1.36 18.95 -1.74
C TYR A 197 0.42 18.28 -0.72
N ALA A 198 -0.60 17.58 -1.23
CA ALA A 198 -1.51 16.72 -0.49
C ALA A 198 -1.48 15.30 -1.07
N SER A 199 -2.04 14.34 -0.34
CA SER A 199 -2.09 12.91 -0.71
C SER A 199 -3.50 12.41 -0.89
N ALA A 200 -3.64 11.28 -1.59
CA ALA A 200 -4.89 10.54 -1.64
C ALA A 200 -5.33 10.08 -0.24
N GLN A 201 -6.64 10.04 -0.01
CA GLN A 201 -7.24 9.63 1.26
C GLN A 201 -8.30 8.56 1.05
N PHE A 202 -8.51 7.71 2.04
CA PHE A 202 -9.65 6.81 2.08
C PHE A 202 -10.84 7.50 2.75
N PHE A 203 -12.01 7.45 2.11
CA PHE A 203 -13.27 7.96 2.65
C PHE A 203 -14.33 6.86 2.71
N HIS A 204 -15.20 6.97 3.71
CA HIS A 204 -16.37 6.11 3.88
C HIS A 204 -17.58 6.97 4.33
N PRO A 205 -18.84 6.48 4.21
CA PRO A 205 -20.04 7.25 4.57
C PRO A 205 -20.17 7.73 6.02
N ARG A 206 -19.20 7.39 6.88
CA ARG A 206 -19.15 7.83 8.28
C ARG A 206 -17.88 8.63 8.59
N SER A 207 -17.09 8.99 7.57
CA SER A 207 -15.94 9.88 7.73
C SER A 207 -16.42 11.26 8.22
N TYR A 208 -15.60 11.91 9.05
CA TYR A 208 -15.92 13.24 9.59
C TYR A 208 -15.89 14.30 8.48
N ILE A 209 -16.96 15.11 8.39
CA ILE A 209 -17.14 16.17 7.37
C ILE A 209 -16.68 17.49 7.99
N PRO A 210 -15.41 17.86 7.77
CA PRO A 210 -15.14 18.90 6.80
C PRO A 210 -14.00 18.43 5.88
N HIS A 211 -14.31 18.21 4.60
CA HIS A 211 -13.39 17.71 3.56
C HIS A 211 -12.28 18.72 3.23
N THR A 212 -11.40 18.99 4.18
CA THR A 212 -10.16 19.75 4.00
C THR A 212 -9.03 18.79 3.69
N ALA A 213 -8.16 19.15 2.75
CA ALA A 213 -6.90 18.46 2.54
C ALA A 213 -5.82 19.04 3.47
N ASN A 214 -4.97 18.16 4.02
CA ASN A 214 -3.72 18.57 4.65
C ASN A 214 -2.74 18.96 3.53
N GLN A 215 -2.49 20.26 3.38
CA GLN A 215 -1.54 20.79 2.40
C GLN A 215 -0.21 21.12 3.07
N GLY A 216 0.87 20.52 2.56
CA GLY A 216 2.22 20.91 2.90
C GLY A 216 2.54 22.35 2.50
N LYS A 217 3.13 23.13 3.40
CA LYS A 217 3.52 24.53 3.16
C LYS A 217 5.02 24.77 3.25
N VAL A 218 5.65 24.15 4.24
CA VAL A 218 7.10 24.31 4.49
C VAL A 218 7.67 22.93 4.76
N ARG A 219 8.69 22.56 3.98
CA ARG A 219 9.46 21.35 4.23
C ARG A 219 10.50 21.60 5.32
N SER A 220 10.77 20.55 6.08
CA SER A 220 11.90 20.46 6.98
C SER A 220 13.20 20.60 6.19
N GLU A 221 14.17 21.28 6.78
CA GLU A 221 15.56 21.35 6.30
C GLU A 221 16.47 20.39 7.08
N PHE A 222 15.88 19.50 7.90
CA PHE A 222 16.63 18.57 8.72
C PHE A 222 17.34 17.53 7.85
N ILE A 223 18.64 17.40 8.11
CA ILE A 223 19.53 16.40 7.53
C ILE A 223 20.10 15.60 8.69
N SER A 224 19.99 14.27 8.63
CA SER A 224 20.56 13.40 9.64
C SER A 224 22.10 13.44 9.60
N ASP A 225 22.74 12.89 10.63
CA ASP A 225 24.21 12.80 10.68
C ASP A 225 24.79 12.00 9.49
N GLU A 226 23.99 11.11 8.90
CA GLU A 226 24.32 10.34 7.69
C GLU A 226 24.06 11.11 6.38
N GLY A 227 23.68 12.39 6.44
CA GLY A 227 23.41 13.21 5.27
C GLY A 227 22.04 12.96 4.63
N ILE A 228 21.13 12.27 5.31
CA ILE A 228 19.81 11.92 4.78
C ILE A 228 18.80 13.01 5.16
N HIS A 229 18.18 13.62 4.15
CA HIS A 229 17.16 14.63 4.34
C HIS A 229 15.80 13.98 4.64
N ASP A 230 15.06 14.46 5.64
CA ASP A 230 13.81 13.81 6.10
C ASP A 230 12.57 14.18 5.25
N TYR A 231 12.66 15.30 4.52
CA TYR A 231 11.64 15.90 3.66
C TYR A 231 10.27 16.06 4.34
N SER A 232 10.24 16.13 5.67
CA SER A 232 8.99 16.23 6.41
C SER A 232 8.32 17.57 6.24
N TRP A 233 7.01 17.64 6.47
CA TRP A 233 6.31 18.92 6.50
C TRP A 233 6.41 19.49 7.91
N THR A 234 7.12 20.62 8.06
CA THR A 234 7.16 21.36 9.33
C THR A 234 5.94 22.25 9.51
N LYS A 235 5.32 22.65 8.38
CA LYS A 235 4.06 23.38 8.37
C LYS A 235 3.07 22.71 7.41
N ILE A 236 1.91 22.37 7.95
CA ILE A 236 0.76 21.82 7.24
C ILE A 236 -0.44 22.74 7.51
N GLU A 237 -1.23 23.04 6.48
CA GLU A 237 -2.48 23.79 6.60
C GLU A 237 -3.65 22.94 6.11
N LYS A 238 -4.79 23.02 6.80
CA LYS A 238 -6.04 22.41 6.34
C LYS A 238 -6.72 23.38 5.39
N VAL A 239 -6.80 23.01 4.12
CA VAL A 239 -7.43 23.82 3.07
C VAL A 239 -8.68 23.13 2.53
N PRO A 240 -9.77 23.86 2.23
CA PRO A 240 -10.90 23.28 1.53
C PRO A 240 -10.45 22.64 0.22
N ALA A 241 -10.94 21.44 -0.07
CA ALA A 241 -10.55 20.68 -1.26
C ALA A 241 -11.77 20.03 -1.90
N THR A 242 -11.70 19.88 -3.21
CA THR A 242 -12.56 18.98 -3.97
C THR A 242 -11.85 17.64 -4.10
N TRP A 243 -12.60 16.55 -3.99
CA TRP A 243 -12.07 15.20 -3.96
C TRP A 243 -12.67 14.37 -5.09
N THR A 244 -11.83 13.83 -5.96
CA THR A 244 -12.27 12.97 -7.07
C THR A 244 -11.99 11.51 -6.72
N LEU A 245 -12.97 10.64 -6.92
CA LEU A 245 -12.82 9.20 -6.67
C LEU A 245 -11.71 8.63 -7.55
N ILE A 246 -10.90 7.75 -6.99
CA ILE A 246 -9.92 6.94 -7.70
C ILE A 246 -10.48 5.54 -7.83
N HIS A 247 -10.43 4.98 -9.04
CA HIS A 247 -10.77 3.58 -9.28
C HIS A 247 -9.62 2.84 -9.93
N ARG A 248 -9.63 1.51 -9.75
CA ARG A 248 -8.73 0.63 -10.50
C ARG A 248 -9.16 0.61 -11.96
N VAL A 249 -8.19 0.60 -12.86
CA VAL A 249 -8.43 0.25 -14.26
C VAL A 249 -8.43 -1.27 -14.35
N GLU A 250 -9.56 -1.85 -14.77
CA GLU A 250 -9.72 -3.30 -14.81
C GLU A 250 -8.66 -3.95 -15.70
N ASN A 251 -7.99 -4.98 -15.18
CA ASN A 251 -6.96 -5.76 -15.88
C ASN A 251 -5.72 -4.97 -16.33
N GLU A 252 -5.51 -3.75 -15.84
CA GLU A 252 -4.26 -3.00 -16.07
C GLU A 252 -3.39 -2.97 -14.82
N PHE A 253 -2.10 -3.22 -15.01
CA PHE A 253 -1.10 -3.29 -13.96
C PHE A 253 0.14 -2.49 -14.32
N ILE A 254 0.77 -1.91 -13.30
CA ILE A 254 2.04 -1.20 -13.39
C ILE A 254 3.13 -2.08 -12.77
N PRO A 255 4.22 -2.38 -13.50
CA PRO A 255 5.34 -3.12 -12.94
C PRO A 255 6.00 -2.28 -11.84
N VAL A 256 6.24 -2.91 -10.69
CA VAL A 256 6.99 -2.30 -9.59
C VAL A 256 8.49 -2.41 -9.93
N PRO A 257 9.24 -1.30 -10.02
CA PRO A 257 10.67 -1.37 -10.29
C PRO A 257 11.38 -2.19 -9.19
N PRO A 258 12.45 -2.95 -9.50
CA PRO A 258 13.19 -3.73 -8.50
C PRO A 258 13.68 -2.92 -7.29
N GLN A 259 13.98 -1.64 -7.52
CA GLN A 259 14.42 -0.67 -6.52
C GLN A 259 13.25 0.11 -5.86
N GLY A 260 12.00 -0.27 -6.15
CA GLY A 260 10.80 0.46 -5.76
C GLY A 260 10.53 1.71 -6.60
N PHE A 261 9.41 2.38 -6.33
CA PHE A 261 9.03 3.61 -7.04
C PHE A 261 9.89 4.82 -6.64
N PHE A 262 10.45 4.81 -5.43
CA PHE A 262 11.19 5.92 -4.80
C PHE A 262 12.58 5.49 -4.32
N PRO A 263 13.50 5.06 -5.22
CA PRO A 263 14.82 4.59 -4.83
C PRO A 263 15.68 5.64 -4.14
N ASN A 264 15.50 6.93 -4.47
CA ASN A 264 16.27 8.01 -3.87
C ASN A 264 15.55 8.66 -2.67
N ARG A 265 14.31 8.24 -2.39
CA ARG A 265 13.45 8.82 -1.35
C ARG A 265 13.31 10.35 -1.48
N HIS A 266 13.34 10.85 -2.71
CA HIS A 266 13.29 12.28 -2.99
C HIS A 266 11.90 12.71 -3.47
N PRO A 267 11.33 13.84 -3.01
CA PRO A 267 10.01 14.31 -3.42
C PRO A 267 9.83 14.44 -4.94
N ASP A 268 10.85 14.93 -5.67
CA ASP A 268 10.83 15.02 -7.14
C ASP A 268 10.43 13.72 -7.85
N GLU A 269 10.73 12.55 -7.27
CA GLU A 269 10.36 11.27 -7.86
C GLU A 269 8.84 11.08 -7.93
N LEU A 270 8.09 11.73 -7.03
CA LEU A 270 6.62 11.80 -7.04
C LEU A 270 6.13 12.83 -8.05
N TYR A 271 6.70 14.04 -8.06
CA TYR A 271 6.21 15.11 -8.96
C TYR A 271 6.53 14.85 -10.44
N ARG A 272 7.53 14.00 -10.73
CA ARG A 272 7.82 13.49 -12.08
C ARG A 272 7.13 12.16 -12.38
N TRP A 273 6.22 11.72 -11.52
CA TRP A 273 5.51 10.45 -11.70
C TRP A 273 4.71 10.40 -13.00
N PRO A 274 3.95 11.45 -13.41
CA PRO A 274 3.17 11.38 -14.64
C PRO A 274 4.01 11.04 -15.88
N GLU A 275 5.21 11.62 -16.01
CA GLU A 275 6.12 11.31 -17.11
C GLU A 275 6.71 9.89 -16.98
N ARG A 276 7.04 9.47 -15.76
CA ARG A 276 7.56 8.11 -15.50
C ARG A 276 6.52 7.04 -15.80
N GLU A 277 5.28 7.26 -15.40
CA GLU A 277 4.16 6.36 -15.67
C GLU A 277 3.94 6.23 -17.17
N GLN A 278 3.90 7.33 -17.91
CA GLN A 278 3.83 7.30 -19.37
C GLN A 278 5.00 6.54 -20.00
N ALA A 279 6.22 6.73 -19.49
CA ALA A 279 7.39 5.99 -19.97
C ALA A 279 7.31 4.49 -19.65
N LEU A 280 6.80 4.10 -18.48
CA LEU A 280 6.56 2.70 -18.12
C LEU A 280 5.51 2.07 -19.02
N LEU A 281 4.39 2.76 -19.24
CA LEU A 281 3.32 2.30 -20.12
C LEU A 281 3.78 2.22 -21.58
N ALA A 282 4.56 3.19 -22.06
CA ALA A 282 5.15 3.17 -23.40
C ALA A 282 6.23 2.07 -23.55
N GLY A 283 7.03 1.83 -22.52
CA GLY A 283 8.05 0.76 -22.49
C GLY A 283 7.46 -0.65 -22.35
N SER A 284 6.28 -0.78 -21.73
CA SER A 284 5.53 -2.05 -21.61
C SER A 284 4.84 -2.49 -22.91
N LYS A 285 4.75 -1.58 -23.88
CA LYS A 285 4.15 -1.77 -25.20
C LYS A 285 5.24 -2.19 -26.20
N LYS A 286 5.41 -3.50 -26.43
CA LYS A 286 6.34 -4.01 -27.45
C LYS A 286 5.62 -4.18 -28.78
N HIS A 287 6.25 -3.75 -29.87
CA HIS A 287 5.78 -4.11 -31.21
C HIS A 287 5.80 -5.63 -31.37
N LEU A 288 4.73 -6.21 -31.93
CA LEU A 288 4.68 -7.64 -32.24
C LEU A 288 5.86 -8.00 -33.13
N THR A 289 6.74 -8.86 -32.63
CA THR A 289 7.94 -9.31 -33.35
C THR A 289 7.89 -10.83 -33.45
N LEU A 290 7.94 -11.35 -34.68
CA LEU A 290 7.83 -12.78 -34.97
C LEU A 290 9.00 -13.27 -35.82
N PRO A 291 9.46 -14.51 -35.63
CA PRO A 291 10.50 -15.10 -36.49
C PRO A 291 9.96 -15.47 -37.87
N SER A 292 10.80 -15.36 -38.88
CA SER A 292 10.55 -15.88 -40.23
C SER A 292 10.18 -17.36 -40.20
N GLY A 293 9.20 -17.76 -41.02
CA GLY A 293 8.60 -19.09 -41.04
C GLY A 293 7.31 -19.19 -40.22
N THR A 294 6.97 -18.16 -39.43
CA THR A 294 5.67 -18.08 -38.75
C THR A 294 4.59 -17.55 -39.68
N VAL A 295 3.35 -17.98 -39.42
CA VAL A 295 2.15 -17.45 -40.10
C VAL A 295 1.87 -16.06 -39.55
N CYS A 296 1.78 -15.09 -40.45
CA CYS A 296 1.50 -13.70 -40.16
C CYS A 296 0.10 -13.59 -39.54
N PRO A 297 -0.02 -13.20 -38.25
CA PRO A 297 -1.31 -13.18 -37.57
C PRO A 297 -2.17 -11.99 -37.98
N HIS A 298 -1.57 -10.94 -38.54
CA HIS A 298 -2.22 -9.67 -38.85
C HIS A 298 -1.67 -9.08 -40.15
N GLY A 299 -2.58 -8.70 -41.06
CA GLY A 299 -2.21 -8.00 -42.30
C GLY A 299 -1.70 -6.58 -42.00
N GLY A 300 -0.64 -6.16 -42.68
CA GLY A 300 -0.07 -4.85 -42.47
C GLY A 300 1.38 -4.68 -42.92
N LEU A 301 1.98 -3.55 -42.53
CA LEU A 301 3.38 -3.23 -42.81
C LEU A 301 4.27 -3.81 -41.72
N TRP A 302 5.25 -4.63 -42.11
CA TRP A 302 6.25 -5.21 -41.21
C TRP A 302 7.64 -4.73 -41.60
N SER A 303 8.56 -4.76 -40.64
CA SER A 303 9.97 -4.44 -40.86
C SER A 303 10.92 -5.51 -40.36
N THR A 304 12.07 -5.60 -40.98
CA THR A 304 13.18 -6.44 -40.55
C THR A 304 14.50 -5.72 -40.80
N TYR A 305 15.56 -6.14 -40.12
CA TYR A 305 16.91 -5.67 -40.39
C TYR A 305 17.71 -6.78 -41.08
N GLN A 306 18.08 -6.56 -42.33
CA GLN A 306 18.84 -7.53 -43.13
C GLN A 306 19.93 -6.83 -43.95
N ALA A 307 21.09 -7.47 -44.05
CA ALA A 307 22.25 -6.97 -44.82
C ALA A 307 22.65 -5.51 -44.52
N GLY A 308 22.53 -5.07 -43.25
CA GLY A 308 22.93 -3.72 -42.85
C GLY A 308 21.89 -2.62 -43.13
N ARG A 309 20.67 -2.97 -43.54
CA ARG A 309 19.58 -2.01 -43.80
C ARG A 309 18.25 -2.49 -43.25
N ILE A 310 17.38 -1.54 -42.96
CA ILE A 310 15.97 -1.81 -42.60
C ILE A 310 15.21 -2.05 -43.89
N GLU A 311 14.49 -3.15 -43.93
CA GLU A 311 13.62 -3.55 -45.03
C GLU A 311 12.19 -3.58 -44.51
N ARG A 312 11.28 -3.09 -45.35
CA ARG A 312 9.86 -3.00 -45.01
C ARG A 312 9.07 -3.73 -46.07
N GLN A 313 8.18 -4.60 -45.63
CA GLN A 313 7.36 -5.40 -46.52
C GLN A 313 5.95 -5.46 -45.97
N HIS A 314 4.99 -5.36 -46.88
CA HIS A 314 3.58 -5.54 -46.58
C HIS A 314 3.23 -7.03 -46.68
N PHE A 315 2.52 -7.55 -45.68
CA PHE A 315 2.08 -8.95 -45.62
C PHE A 315 0.57 -8.99 -45.36
N ALA A 316 -0.13 -9.94 -45.98
CA ALA A 316 -1.50 -10.25 -45.65
C ALA A 316 -1.57 -11.18 -44.42
N GLN A 317 -2.70 -11.17 -43.72
CA GLN A 317 -2.96 -12.16 -42.67
C GLN A 317 -2.96 -13.56 -43.29
N GLY A 318 -2.21 -14.49 -42.68
CA GLY A 318 -2.05 -15.86 -43.18
C GLY A 318 -0.78 -16.08 -44.01
N ASP A 319 -0.07 -15.03 -44.42
CA ASP A 319 1.20 -15.16 -45.14
C ASP A 319 2.29 -15.81 -44.27
N ILE A 320 3.23 -16.53 -44.87
CA ILE A 320 4.40 -17.04 -44.15
C ILE A 320 5.51 -16.00 -44.21
N LEU A 321 5.95 -15.50 -43.05
CA LEU A 321 7.00 -14.49 -42.96
C LEU A 321 8.32 -15.02 -43.56
N PRO A 322 8.93 -14.33 -44.54
CA PRO A 322 10.02 -14.89 -45.31
C PRO A 322 11.33 -14.90 -44.53
N GLN A 323 12.17 -15.89 -44.83
CA GLN A 323 13.57 -15.97 -44.38
C GLN A 323 14.45 -15.08 -45.25
N TRP A 324 15.52 -14.54 -44.68
CA TRP A 324 16.52 -13.82 -45.46
C TRP A 324 17.35 -14.80 -46.30
N ARG A 325 17.62 -14.44 -47.56
CA ARG A 325 18.52 -15.19 -48.44
C ARG A 325 19.77 -14.35 -48.70
N ASP A 326 20.93 -14.88 -48.32
CA ASP A 326 22.21 -14.32 -48.74
C ASP A 326 22.53 -14.71 -50.20
N THR A 327 23.34 -13.90 -50.85
CA THR A 327 23.97 -14.13 -52.17
C THR A 327 24.65 -15.50 -52.31
N ALA A 328 25.07 -16.12 -51.19
CA ALA A 328 25.66 -17.45 -51.14
C ALA A 328 24.65 -18.60 -50.93
N THR A 329 23.36 -18.42 -51.22
CA THR A 329 22.26 -19.43 -51.14
C THR A 329 21.87 -19.95 -49.75
N GLN A 330 22.45 -19.44 -48.67
CA GLN A 330 22.02 -19.78 -47.30
C GLN A 330 20.76 -18.99 -46.89
N LYS A 331 19.73 -19.71 -46.43
CA LYS A 331 18.56 -19.12 -45.77
C LYS A 331 18.86 -18.89 -44.30
N ARG A 332 18.64 -17.68 -43.80
CA ARG A 332 18.78 -17.34 -42.37
C ARG A 332 17.43 -16.96 -41.78
N ALA A 333 17.21 -17.41 -40.55
CA ALA A 333 16.07 -16.94 -39.77
C ALA A 333 16.28 -15.47 -39.40
N ILE A 334 15.24 -14.65 -39.61
CA ILE A 334 15.20 -13.22 -39.26
C ILE A 334 13.94 -12.92 -38.46
N LEU A 335 13.93 -11.80 -37.76
CA LEU A 335 12.77 -11.32 -37.02
C LEU A 335 12.05 -10.24 -37.83
N TRP A 336 10.73 -10.30 -37.84
CA TRP A 336 9.83 -9.33 -38.45
C TRP A 336 9.03 -8.63 -37.36
N THR A 337 9.05 -7.30 -37.36
CA THR A 337 8.34 -6.45 -36.40
C THR A 337 7.22 -5.70 -37.09
N LEU A 338 5.98 -5.87 -36.60
CA LEU A 338 4.79 -5.21 -37.13
C LEU A 338 4.84 -3.71 -36.83
N LEU A 339 4.72 -2.88 -37.88
CA LEU A 339 4.74 -1.43 -37.80
C LEU A 339 3.34 -0.83 -37.88
N GLU A 340 2.50 -1.33 -38.80
CA GLU A 340 1.14 -0.83 -39.08
C GLU A 340 0.24 -2.01 -39.44
N ARG A 341 -1.05 -1.93 -39.12
CA ARG A 341 -2.05 -2.92 -39.53
C ARG A 341 -3.02 -2.34 -40.54
N ASP A 342 -3.44 -3.17 -41.48
CA ASP A 342 -4.44 -2.78 -42.49
C ASP A 342 -5.81 -2.45 -41.89
N ASP A 343 -6.14 -3.09 -40.76
CA ASP A 343 -7.38 -2.86 -40.03
C ASP A 343 -7.31 -1.67 -39.07
N GLY A 344 -6.19 -0.93 -39.04
CA GLY A 344 -5.96 0.18 -38.10
C GLY A 344 -5.86 -0.25 -36.63
N GLY A 345 -5.73 -1.56 -36.37
CA GLY A 345 -5.63 -2.11 -35.03
C GLY A 345 -4.31 -1.79 -34.32
N VAL A 346 -4.23 -2.19 -33.05
CA VAL A 346 -3.04 -1.95 -32.22
C VAL A 346 -1.85 -2.80 -32.69
N VAL A 347 -0.68 -2.17 -32.85
CA VAL A 347 0.60 -2.81 -33.25
C VAL A 347 1.54 -3.09 -32.09
N GLN A 348 1.26 -2.48 -30.94
CA GLN A 348 2.01 -2.64 -29.70
C GLN A 348 1.19 -3.45 -28.69
N PHE A 349 1.77 -4.54 -28.24
CA PHE A 349 1.13 -5.48 -27.34
C PHE A 349 1.80 -5.40 -25.97
N ALA A 350 1.03 -5.68 -24.91
CA ALA A 350 1.60 -5.85 -23.58
C ALA A 350 2.67 -6.96 -23.64
N ALA A 351 3.84 -6.72 -23.05
CA ALA A 351 4.86 -7.75 -22.92
C ALA A 351 4.29 -8.95 -22.15
N GLN A 352 4.33 -10.15 -22.74
CA GLN A 352 4.04 -11.41 -22.05
C GLN A 352 5.16 -11.80 -21.10
#